data_AF-A0A1A8R2Q6-F1
#
_entry.id   AF-A0A1A8R2Q6-F1
#
_cell.length_a   1.000
_cell.length_b   1.000
_cell.length_c   1.000
_cell.angle_alpha   90.00
_cell.angle_beta   90.00
_cell.angle_gamma   90.00
#
_symmetry.space_group_name_H-M   'P 1'
#
loop_
_entity.id
_entity.type
_entity.pdbx_description
1 polymer ?
#
loop_
_entity_poly.entity_id
_entity_poly.type
_entity_poly.pdbx_seq_one_letter_code
_entity_poly.pdbx_strand_id
1 'polypeptide(L)'
;TGAVERVEEQCHPLNGLNFSQVLFALNQTLLQHEGVRAGSMQGSYTTEDLITHYNCGDLNSIIFNHDTSQLPHFINRSLPAHDRMTAQQIDSYFRQELIYKRNERMARRVSTL
;
A
#
# COMPACT_ATOMS: atom_id res chain seq x y z
N THR A 1 8.06 -3.17 25.54
CA THR A 1 8.44 -2.30 24.40
C THR A 1 7.17 -1.89 23.66
N GLY A 2 7.15 -0.70 23.04
CA GLY A 2 5.94 -0.13 22.41
C GLY A 2 5.64 -0.62 20.99
N ALA A 3 6.59 -1.26 20.32
CA ALA A 3 6.47 -1.69 18.91
C ALA A 3 5.44 -2.83 18.72
N VAL A 4 4.67 -2.77 17.63
CA VAL A 4 3.66 -3.78 17.27
C VAL A 4 4.30 -5.04 16.67
N GLU A 5 5.44 -4.89 16.01
CA GLU A 5 6.10 -5.92 15.20
C GLU A 5 7.60 -5.94 15.50
N ARG A 6 8.21 -7.13 15.41
CA ARG A 6 9.67 -7.29 15.41
C ARG A 6 10.28 -6.89 14.07
N VAL A 7 11.59 -6.69 14.03
CA VAL A 7 12.30 -6.28 12.82
C VAL A 7 12.12 -7.31 11.71
N GLU A 8 12.17 -8.60 12.04
CA GLU A 8 12.03 -9.68 11.09
C GLU A 8 10.62 -9.70 10.46
N GLU A 9 9.59 -9.37 11.26
CA GLU A 9 8.21 -9.27 10.81
C GLU A 9 7.97 -8.07 9.89
N GLN A 10 8.73 -6.99 10.06
CA GLN A 10 8.67 -5.81 9.20
C GLN A 10 9.38 -6.01 7.87
N CYS A 11 10.44 -6.81 7.83
CA CYS A 11 11.17 -7.12 6.59
C CYS A 11 10.48 -8.20 5.74
N HIS A 12 9.72 -9.11 6.37
CA HIS A 12 9.09 -10.24 5.70
C HIS A 12 8.22 -9.89 4.48
N PRO A 13 7.35 -8.84 4.52
CA PRO A 13 6.51 -8.48 3.39
C PRO A 13 7.30 -8.16 2.12
N LEU A 14 8.51 -7.61 2.24
CA LEU A 14 9.34 -7.31 1.07
C LEU A 14 10.15 -8.52 0.61
N ASN A 15 10.64 -9.33 1.55
CA ASN A 15 11.48 -10.49 1.27
C ASN A 15 10.70 -11.73 0.82
N GLY A 16 9.38 -11.76 0.97
CA GLY A 16 8.54 -12.88 0.53
C GLY A 16 8.13 -12.84 -0.94
N LEU A 17 8.43 -11.75 -1.66
CA LEU A 17 8.19 -11.65 -3.09
C LEU A 17 9.25 -12.41 -3.89
N ASN A 18 8.84 -13.03 -4.99
CA ASN A 18 9.79 -13.63 -5.92
C ASN A 18 10.45 -12.57 -6.83
N PHE A 19 11.58 -12.90 -7.44
CA PHE A 19 12.36 -11.95 -8.25
C PHE A 19 11.55 -11.31 -9.38
N SER A 20 10.66 -12.07 -10.04
CA SER A 20 9.81 -11.54 -11.10
C SER A 20 8.79 -10.52 -10.57
N GLN A 21 8.19 -10.78 -9.41
CA GLN A 21 7.26 -9.86 -8.75
C GLN A 21 7.97 -8.58 -8.32
N VAL A 22 9.21 -8.68 -7.81
CA VAL A 22 10.02 -7.52 -7.45
C VAL A 22 10.31 -6.66 -8.67
N LEU A 23 10.78 -7.24 -9.78
CA LEU A 23 11.04 -6.49 -11.01
C LEU A 23 9.77 -5.83 -11.54
N PHE A 24 8.65 -6.57 -11.55
CA PHE A 24 7.36 -6.02 -11.96
C PHE A 24 6.94 -4.83 -11.09
N ALA A 25 6.96 -4.98 -9.77
CA ALA A 25 6.57 -3.93 -8.83
C ALA A 25 7.46 -2.68 -8.98
N LEU A 26 8.78 -2.86 -9.05
CA LEU A 26 9.72 -1.75 -9.25
C LEU A 26 9.47 -1.00 -10.56
N ASN A 27 9.23 -1.73 -11.66
CA ASN A 27 8.95 -1.12 -12.95
C ASN A 27 7.64 -0.32 -12.91
N GLN A 28 6.58 -0.88 -12.33
CA GLN A 28 5.30 -0.16 -12.19
C GLN A 28 5.41 1.08 -11.29
N THR A 29 6.12 0.97 -10.16
CA THR A 29 6.36 2.12 -9.27
C THR A 29 7.18 3.22 -9.96
N LEU A 30 8.21 2.84 -10.72
CA LEU A 30 9.01 3.80 -11.48
C LEU A 30 8.15 4.53 -12.51
N LEU A 31 7.37 3.80 -13.32
CA LEU A 31 6.46 4.38 -14.31
C LEU A 31 5.47 5.37 -13.67
N GLN A 32 4.94 5.04 -12.50
CA GLN A 32 4.05 5.95 -11.77
C GLN A 32 4.78 7.22 -11.32
N HIS A 33 5.98 7.10 -10.74
CA HIS A 33 6.77 8.25 -10.30
C HIS A 33 7.19 9.15 -11.46
N GLU A 34 7.55 8.56 -12.60
CA GLU A 34 7.86 9.30 -13.81
C GLU A 34 6.63 10.03 -14.36
N GLY A 35 5.46 9.41 -14.33
CA GLY A 35 4.20 10.05 -14.69
C GLY A 35 3.85 11.24 -13.79
N VAL A 36 4.04 11.10 -12.48
CA VAL A 36 3.85 12.20 -11.52
C VAL A 36 4.85 13.33 -11.79
N ARG A 37 6.14 12.98 -11.98
CA ARG A 37 7.19 13.95 -12.29
C ARG A 37 6.95 14.70 -13.61
N ALA A 38 6.41 14.02 -14.61
CA ALA A 38 6.04 14.62 -15.90
C ALA A 38 4.73 15.43 -15.84
N GLY A 39 4.01 15.39 -14.72
CA GLY A 39 2.70 16.03 -14.56
C GLY A 39 1.57 15.31 -15.31
N SER A 40 1.82 14.11 -15.85
CA SER A 40 0.82 13.31 -16.57
C SER A 40 -0.05 12.45 -15.64
N MET A 41 0.40 12.22 -14.41
CA MET A 41 -0.38 11.58 -13.35
C MET A 41 -0.47 12.54 -12.15
N GLN A 42 -1.67 12.74 -11.63
CA GLN A 42 -1.81 13.42 -10.34
C GLN A 42 -1.31 12.49 -9.24
N GLY A 43 -0.42 13.00 -8.37
CA GLY A 43 -0.10 12.32 -7.13
C GLY A 43 -1.38 12.14 -6.30
N SER A 44 -1.43 11.10 -5.48
CA SER A 44 -2.46 11.01 -4.44
C SER A 44 -2.36 12.25 -3.55
N TYR A 45 -3.51 12.78 -3.15
CA TYR A 45 -3.76 13.94 -2.28
C TYR A 45 -2.55 14.69 -1.71
N THR A 46 -2.52 16.00 -1.92
CA THR A 46 -1.51 16.86 -1.31
C THR A 46 -1.69 16.93 0.21
N THR A 47 -0.65 17.37 0.93
CA THR A 47 -0.76 17.62 2.37
C THR A 47 -1.87 18.63 2.69
N GLU A 48 -2.10 19.61 1.81
CA GLU A 48 -3.17 20.59 1.97
C GLU A 48 -4.56 19.94 1.87
N ASP A 49 -4.73 19.00 0.94
CA ASP A 49 -5.96 18.22 0.81
C ASP A 49 -6.20 17.40 2.09
N LEU A 50 -5.16 16.76 2.64
CA LEU A 50 -5.27 15.99 3.89
C LEU A 50 -5.64 16.87 5.09
N ILE A 51 -5.06 18.07 5.20
CA ILE A 51 -5.38 19.03 6.26
C ILE A 51 -6.84 19.47 6.14
N THR A 52 -7.29 19.80 4.93
CA THR A 52 -8.66 20.24 4.67
C THR A 52 -9.67 19.18 5.12
N HIS A 53 -9.46 17.93 4.71
CA HIS A 53 -10.37 16.83 5.04
C HIS A 53 -10.31 16.39 6.51
N TYR A 54 -9.14 16.54 7.16
CA TYR A 54 -9.05 16.37 8.61
C TYR A 54 -9.90 17.41 9.34
N ASN A 55 -9.78 18.68 8.94
CA ASN A 55 -10.55 19.79 9.54
C ASN A 55 -12.05 19.64 9.28
N CYS A 56 -12.45 19.11 8.12
CA CYS A 56 -13.84 18.85 7.78
C CYS A 56 -14.41 17.57 8.41
N GLY A 57 -13.59 16.77 9.10
CA GLY A 57 -14.01 15.54 9.75
C GLY A 57 -14.40 14.41 8.79
N ASP A 58 -14.04 14.53 7.51
CA ASP A 58 -14.39 13.56 6.47
C ASP A 58 -13.15 12.84 5.92
N LEU A 59 -12.04 12.84 6.66
CA LEU A 59 -10.78 12.18 6.31
C LEU A 59 -10.92 10.71 5.83
N ASN A 60 -11.98 10.03 6.26
CA ASN A 60 -12.35 8.69 5.79
C ASN A 60 -12.64 8.61 4.29
N SER A 61 -13.16 9.68 3.69
CA SER A 61 -13.45 9.77 2.25
C SER A 61 -12.18 9.78 1.40
N ILE A 62 -11.03 10.15 2.00
CA ILE A 62 -9.74 10.34 1.33
C ILE A 62 -8.69 9.28 1.70
N ILE A 63 -8.53 9.01 3.00
CA ILE A 63 -7.45 8.14 3.50
C ILE A 63 -7.90 6.68 3.59
N PHE A 64 -9.16 6.44 3.96
CA PHE A 64 -9.63 5.10 4.32
C PHE A 64 -10.49 4.44 3.24
N ASN A 65 -11.01 5.22 2.28
CA ASN A 65 -11.89 4.72 1.21
C ASN A 65 -11.14 4.05 0.04
N HIS A 66 -9.82 4.27 -0.09
CA HIS A 66 -8.98 3.50 -1.00
C HIS A 66 -8.45 2.28 -0.27
N ASP A 67 -9.30 1.25 -0.12
CA ASP A 67 -8.98 -0.11 0.32
C ASP A 67 -7.58 -0.27 0.97
N THR A 68 -7.39 0.24 2.19
CA THR A 68 -6.40 -0.11 3.24
C THR A 68 -4.90 -0.34 2.93
N SER A 69 -4.41 -0.36 1.69
CA SER A 69 -2.99 -0.47 1.38
C SER A 69 -2.46 0.89 0.91
N GLN A 70 -1.56 1.51 1.68
CA GLN A 70 -0.75 2.66 1.23
C GLN A 70 0.26 2.29 0.13
N LEU A 71 0.01 1.21 -0.58
CA LEU A 71 0.83 0.73 -1.67
C LEU A 71 0.39 1.40 -2.96
N PRO A 72 1.34 1.68 -3.87
CA PRO A 72 1.00 2.22 -5.17
C PRO A 72 -0.05 1.33 -5.83
N HIS A 73 -1.15 1.92 -6.31
CA HIS A 73 -2.18 1.18 -7.03
C HIS A 73 -1.60 0.65 -8.34
N PHE A 74 -1.07 -0.58 -8.29
CA PHE A 74 -0.50 -1.28 -9.45
C PHE A 74 -1.55 -1.59 -10.53
N ILE A 75 -2.85 -1.51 -10.21
CA ILE A 75 -3.94 -1.81 -11.14
C ILE A 75 -4.21 -0.59 -12.02
N ASN A 76 -3.34 -0.37 -13.01
CA ASN A 76 -3.70 0.46 -14.15
C ASN A 76 -4.63 -0.35 -15.08
N ARG A 77 -5.80 0.19 -15.44
CA ARG A 77 -6.78 -0.49 -16.33
C ARG A 77 -6.21 -0.83 -17.71
N SER A 78 -5.09 -0.22 -18.10
CA SER A 78 -4.40 -0.46 -19.37
C SER A 78 -3.41 -1.62 -19.35
N LEU A 79 -3.21 -2.31 -18.22
CA LEU A 79 -2.26 -3.43 -18.15
C LEU A 79 -2.76 -4.64 -18.95
N PRO A 80 -1.84 -5.38 -19.61
CA PRO A 80 -2.12 -6.71 -20.15
C PRO A 80 -2.70 -7.65 -19.08
N ALA A 81 -3.47 -8.65 -19.51
CA ALA A 81 -4.14 -9.57 -18.57
C ALA A 81 -3.17 -10.28 -17.61
N HIS A 82 -1.98 -10.66 -18.07
CA HIS A 82 -0.95 -11.32 -17.25
C HIS A 82 -0.36 -10.39 -16.18
N ASP A 83 -0.07 -9.14 -16.55
CA ASP A 83 0.44 -8.11 -15.64
C ASP A 83 -0.61 -7.74 -14.60
N ARG A 84 -1.89 -7.69 -15.02
CA ARG A 84 -2.99 -7.42 -14.10
C ARG A 84 -3.15 -8.53 -13.05
N MET A 85 -2.97 -9.80 -13.43
CA MET A 85 -2.95 -10.90 -12.47
C MET A 85 -1.77 -10.79 -11.50
N THR A 86 -0.58 -10.45 -12.01
CA THR A 86 0.62 -10.27 -11.17
C THR A 86 0.43 -9.12 -10.17
N ALA A 87 -0.12 -7.99 -10.62
CA ALA A 87 -0.47 -6.86 -9.78
C ALA A 87 -1.46 -7.24 -8.68
N GLN A 88 -2.51 -8.00 -9.01
CA GLN A 88 -3.50 -8.48 -8.04
C GLN A 88 -2.90 -9.45 -7.02
N GLN A 89 -1.99 -10.33 -7.44
CA GLN A 89 -1.30 -11.25 -6.52
C GLN A 89 -0.42 -10.48 -5.53
N ILE A 90 0.33 -9.49 -6.00
CA ILE A 90 1.19 -8.65 -5.15
C ILE A 90 0.34 -7.83 -4.17
N ASP A 91 -0.74 -7.22 -4.64
CA ASP A 91 -1.68 -6.46 -3.79
C ASP A 91 -2.29 -7.35 -2.70
N SER A 92 -2.82 -8.52 -3.07
CA SER A 92 -3.42 -9.47 -2.13
C SER A 92 -2.40 -9.95 -1.08
N TYR A 93 -1.18 -10.26 -1.51
CA TYR A 93 -0.11 -10.67 -0.61
C TYR A 93 0.24 -9.56 0.39
N PHE A 94 0.41 -8.33 -0.07
CA PHE A 94 0.72 -7.24 0.83
C PHE A 94 -0.42 -6.88 1.78
N ARG A 95 -1.69 -6.97 1.33
CA ARG A 95 -2.83 -6.82 2.25
C ARG A 95 -2.78 -7.84 3.38
N GLN A 96 -2.44 -9.08 3.06
CA GLN A 96 -2.27 -10.11 4.07
C GLN A 96 -1.17 -9.77 5.08
N GLU A 97 0.01 -9.40 4.59
CA GLU A 97 1.17 -9.17 5.46
C GLU A 97 1.09 -7.85 6.25
N LEU A 98 0.73 -6.76 5.60
CA LEU A 98 0.81 -5.41 6.15
C LEU A 98 -0.44 -4.97 6.91
N ILE A 99 -1.60 -5.56 6.58
CA ILE A 99 -2.89 -5.14 7.15
C ILE A 99 -3.41 -6.25 8.05
N TYR A 100 -3.73 -7.42 7.49
CA TYR A 100 -4.41 -8.46 8.27
C TYR A 100 -3.53 -9.00 9.39
N LYS A 101 -2.30 -9.45 9.09
CA LYS A 101 -1.38 -9.96 10.13
C LYS A 101 -1.00 -8.87 11.15
N ARG A 102 -0.76 -7.64 10.70
CA ARG A 102 -0.45 -6.52 11.58
C ARG A 102 -1.62 -6.18 12.52
N ASN A 103 -2.85 -6.21 12.01
CA ASN A 103 -4.06 -5.99 12.80
C ASN A 103 -4.27 -7.10 13.82
N GLU A 104 -4.04 -8.37 13.45
CA GLU A 104 -4.07 -9.47 14.41
C GLU A 104 -3.04 -9.29 15.53
N ARG A 105 -1.81 -8.89 15.19
CA ARG A 105 -0.76 -8.58 16.19
C ARG A 105 -1.18 -7.44 17.11
N MET A 106 -1.73 -6.36 16.55
CA MET A 106 -2.24 -5.24 17.35
C MET A 106 -3.38 -5.69 18.28
N ALA A 107 -4.35 -6.46 17.78
CA ALA A 107 -5.47 -6.95 18.56
C ALA A 107 -5.01 -7.82 19.73
N ARG A 108 -4.05 -8.72 19.51
CA ARG A 108 -3.46 -9.52 20.59
C ARG A 108 -2.83 -8.64 21.67
N ARG A 109 -2.08 -7.61 21.28
CA ARG A 109 -1.49 -6.66 22.24
C ARG A 109 -2.56 -5.93 23.05
N VAL A 110 -3.58 -5.41 22.38
CA VAL A 110 -4.69 -4.69 23.04
C VAL A 110 -5.46 -5.61 23.99
N SER A 111 -5.66 -6.88 23.63
CA SER A 111 -6.35 -7.84 24.50
C SER A 111 -5.59 -8.23 25.77
N THR A 112 -4.27 -8.02 25.79
CA THR A 112 -3.40 -8.32 26.94
C THR A 112 -3.11 -7.11 27.82
N LEU A 113 -3.66 -5.95 27.47
CA LEU A 113 -3.63 -4.72 28.28
C LEU A 113 -4.86 -4.65 29.18
#